data_AF-A0A4R1QEB3-F1
#
_entry.id   AF-A0A4R1QEB3-F1
#
_cell.length_a   1.000
_cell.length_b   1.000
_cell.length_c   1.000
_cell.angle_alpha   90.00
_cell.angle_beta   90.00
_cell.angle_gamma   90.00
#
_symmetry.space_group_name_H-M   'P 1'
#
loop_
_entity.id
_entity.type
_entity.pdbx_description
1 polymer ?
#
loop_
_entity_poly.entity_id
_entity_poly.type
_entity_poly.pdbx_seq_one_letter_code
_entity_poly.pdbx_strand_id
1 'polypeptide(L)'
;MKNVIIHKVVTFVFTEEQLRGYWNRQKQQIPFESLTYEQLMTLAETMLQNSSHSQLEQHILNHGWRTKEETEGFVLAEDESREDIHIEVIDTEKTGQKSTKLFIDRLLQIQCQNCSFSFYIRNVNVDTSHLKCPNCSSTDLT
;
A
#
# COMPACT_ATOMS: atom_id res chain seq x y z
N MET A 1 3.74 -14.08 13.94
CA MET A 1 4.64 -12.93 13.77
C MET A 1 3.86 -11.80 13.12
N LYS A 2 4.11 -10.55 13.53
CA LYS A 2 3.44 -9.35 13.00
C LYS A 2 4.30 -8.69 11.92
N ASN A 3 3.95 -8.92 10.66
CA ASN A 3 4.57 -8.24 9.53
C ASN A 3 3.77 -6.98 9.18
N VAL A 4 4.47 -5.96 8.68
CA VAL A 4 3.82 -4.78 8.07
C VAL A 4 4.04 -4.85 6.56
N ILE A 5 2.95 -4.85 5.82
CA ILE A 5 2.96 -4.87 4.36
C ILE A 5 2.59 -3.48 3.87
N ILE A 6 3.44 -2.89 3.04
CA ILE A 6 3.19 -1.62 2.39
C ILE A 6 3.00 -1.87 0.91
N HIS A 7 1.79 -1.67 0.44
CA HIS A 7 1.44 -1.80 -0.96
C HIS A 7 1.55 -0.43 -1.64
N LYS A 8 2.46 -0.33 -2.61
CA LYS A 8 2.54 0.73 -3.63
C LYS A 8 2.58 0.06 -5.03
N VAL A 9 3.15 0.72 -6.03
CA VAL A 9 3.43 0.10 -7.36
C VAL A 9 4.17 -1.23 -7.20
N VAL A 10 5.02 -1.31 -6.17
CA VAL A 10 5.61 -2.56 -5.66
C VAL A 10 5.14 -2.80 -4.23
N THR A 11 5.05 -4.08 -3.85
CA THR A 11 4.73 -4.49 -2.48
C THR A 11 6.01 -4.64 -1.66
N PHE A 12 6.08 -3.94 -0.54
CA PHE A 12 7.16 -4.06 0.44
C PHE A 12 6.68 -4.84 1.66
N VAL A 13 7.53 -5.74 2.13
CA VAL A 13 7.32 -6.58 3.31
C VAL A 13 8.36 -6.21 4.37
N PHE A 14 7.88 -5.76 5.52
CA PHE A 14 8.69 -5.47 6.69
C PHE A 14 8.37 -6.51 7.76
N THR A 15 9.30 -7.43 8.03
CA THR A 15 9.08 -8.46 9.04
C THR A 15 9.19 -7.90 10.45
N GLU A 16 8.53 -8.57 11.39
CA GLU A 16 8.61 -8.21 12.80
C GLU A 16 10.06 -8.06 13.28
N GLU A 17 10.95 -8.98 12.88
CA GLU A 17 12.36 -8.96 13.25
C GLU A 17 13.11 -7.73 12.71
N GLN A 18 12.78 -7.29 11.50
CA GLN A 18 13.40 -6.11 10.91
C GLN A 18 12.91 -4.83 11.55
N LEU A 19 11.60 -4.74 11.80
CA LEU A 19 11.01 -3.61 12.51
C LEU A 19 11.58 -3.50 13.91
N ARG A 20 11.69 -4.63 14.62
CA ARG A 20 12.34 -4.73 15.93
C ARG A 20 13.81 -4.29 15.87
N GLY A 21 14.56 -4.77 14.89
CA GLY A 21 15.96 -4.36 14.67
C GLY A 21 16.09 -2.87 14.35
N TYR A 22 15.16 -2.30 13.59
CA TYR A 22 15.12 -0.87 13.29
C TYR A 22 14.74 -0.03 14.51
N TRP A 23 13.72 -0.45 15.27
CA TRP A 23 13.29 0.18 16.52
C TRP A 23 14.42 0.25 17.57
N ASN A 24 15.10 -0.87 17.79
CA ASN A 24 16.16 -0.96 18.79
C ASN A 24 17.36 -0.05 18.47
N ARG A 25 17.66 0.18 17.18
CA ARG A 25 18.71 1.11 16.75
C ARG A 25 18.40 2.57 17.10
N GLN A 26 17.13 2.91 17.28
CA GLN A 26 16.69 4.27 17.64
C GLN A 26 16.77 4.56 19.15
N LYS A 27 17.23 3.60 19.99
CA LYS A 27 17.37 3.74 21.45
C LYS A 27 16.08 4.19 22.16
N GLN A 28 14.95 3.69 21.69
CA GLN A 28 13.64 4.01 22.25
C GLN A 28 13.48 3.41 23.64
N GLN A 29 12.81 4.14 24.54
CA GLN A 29 12.58 3.69 25.92
C GLN A 29 11.40 2.71 26.04
N ILE A 30 10.56 2.65 25.00
CA ILE A 30 9.35 1.84 24.97
C ILE A 30 9.69 0.47 24.34
N PRO A 31 9.30 -0.66 24.95
CA PRO A 31 9.48 -1.98 24.38
C PRO A 31 8.76 -2.14 23.04
N PHE A 32 9.37 -2.83 22.09
CA PHE A 32 8.79 -3.07 20.76
C PHE A 32 7.42 -3.75 20.84
N GLU A 33 7.24 -4.67 21.78
CA GLU A 33 6.00 -5.44 21.99
C GLU A 33 4.82 -4.58 22.40
N SER A 34 5.09 -3.38 22.96
CA SER A 34 4.06 -2.46 23.40
C SER A 34 3.63 -1.46 22.32
N LEU A 35 4.23 -1.52 21.13
CA LEU A 35 3.81 -0.70 20.00
C LEU A 35 2.39 -1.07 19.56
N THR A 36 1.57 -0.03 19.41
CA THR A 36 0.27 -0.13 18.76
C THR A 36 0.43 -0.44 17.27
N TYR A 37 -0.64 -0.89 16.62
CA TYR A 37 -0.61 -1.13 15.17
C TYR A 37 -0.30 0.14 14.37
N GLU A 38 -0.85 1.29 14.78
CA GLU A 38 -0.55 2.59 14.18
C GLU A 38 0.94 2.94 14.29
N GLN A 39 1.55 2.70 15.45
CA GLN A 39 2.98 2.91 15.65
C GLN A 39 3.84 1.93 14.83
N LEU A 40 3.41 0.68 14.66
CA LEU A 40 4.09 -0.28 13.79
C LEU A 40 4.04 0.12 12.32
N MET A 41 2.88 0.60 11.84
CA MET A 41 2.74 1.14 10.49
C MET A 41 3.66 2.35 10.30
N THR A 42 3.62 3.31 11.22
CA THR A 42 4.49 4.50 11.21
C THR A 42 5.98 4.12 11.18
N LEU A 43 6.36 3.09 11.94
CA LEU A 43 7.73 2.59 11.98
C LEU A 43 8.16 1.99 10.64
N ALA A 44 7.31 1.19 10.00
CA ALA A 44 7.58 0.60 8.69
C ALA A 44 7.71 1.69 7.61
N GLU A 45 6.88 2.72 7.65
CA GLU A 45 6.98 3.87 6.74
C GLU A 45 8.25 4.69 6.96
N THR A 46 8.60 4.93 8.22
CA THR A 46 9.85 5.61 8.57
C THR A 46 11.04 4.81 8.06
N MET A 47 11.00 3.48 8.18
CA MET A 47 12.02 2.60 7.63
C MET A 47 12.07 2.67 6.10
N LEU A 48 10.92 2.63 5.42
CA LEU A 48 10.77 2.77 3.97
C LEU A 48 11.41 4.08 3.48
N GLN A 49 11.11 5.21 4.12
CA GLN A 49 11.62 6.54 3.74
C GLN A 49 13.13 6.71 3.95
N ASN A 50 13.69 6.03 4.95
CA ASN A 50 15.11 6.13 5.30
C ASN A 50 16.00 5.03 4.70
N SER A 51 15.43 4.13 3.90
CA SER A 51 16.16 3.04 3.27
C SER A 51 16.74 3.47 1.91
N SER A 52 17.98 3.08 1.62
CA SER A 52 18.56 3.21 0.29
C SER A 52 17.87 2.27 -0.71
N HIS A 53 18.02 2.54 -2.00
CA HIS A 53 17.46 1.67 -3.05
C HIS A 53 17.88 0.19 -2.87
N SER A 54 19.17 -0.06 -2.62
CA SER A 54 19.69 -1.42 -2.38
C SER A 54 19.14 -2.09 -1.12
N GLN A 55 18.77 -1.31 -0.10
CA GLN A 55 18.11 -1.85 1.10
C GLN A 55 16.65 -2.20 0.79
N LEU A 56 15.96 -1.35 0.02
CA LEU A 56 14.57 -1.57 -0.37
C LEU A 56 14.37 -2.84 -1.20
N GLU A 57 15.34 -3.22 -2.05
CA GLU A 57 15.28 -4.48 -2.81
C GLU A 57 15.07 -5.71 -1.92
N GLN A 58 15.57 -5.68 -0.67
CA GLN A 58 15.41 -6.78 0.30
C GLN A 58 14.01 -6.85 0.91
N HIS A 59 13.18 -5.82 0.71
CA HIS A 59 11.81 -5.75 1.20
C HIS A 59 10.79 -6.06 0.11
N ILE A 60 11.17 -6.06 -1.17
CA ILE A 60 10.23 -6.24 -2.27
C ILE A 60 9.76 -7.70 -2.35
N LEU A 61 8.44 -7.90 -2.39
CA LEU A 61 7.84 -9.22 -2.60
C LEU A 61 8.28 -9.82 -3.94
N ASN A 62 8.67 -11.11 -3.94
CA ASN A 62 9.23 -11.84 -5.09
C ASN A 62 10.61 -11.34 -5.57
N HIS A 63 11.28 -10.46 -4.81
CA HIS A 63 12.69 -10.13 -5.01
C HIS A 63 13.55 -10.76 -3.91
N GLY A 64 14.66 -11.39 -4.31
CA GLY A 64 15.60 -12.01 -3.38
C GLY A 64 14.99 -13.18 -2.61
N TRP A 65 14.88 -13.04 -1.29
CA TRP A 65 14.44 -14.09 -0.36
C TRP A 65 13.01 -13.88 0.17
N ARG A 66 12.28 -12.87 -0.33
CA ARG A 66 10.91 -12.59 0.10
C ARG A 66 9.87 -13.47 -0.55
N THR A 67 9.04 -14.07 0.27
CA THR A 67 8.08 -15.08 -0.18
C THR A 67 6.64 -14.64 0.05
N LYS A 68 5.70 -15.24 -0.69
CA LYS A 68 4.28 -14.89 -0.58
C LYS A 68 3.70 -15.23 0.78
N GLU A 69 4.24 -16.26 1.44
CA GLU A 69 3.86 -16.69 2.77
C GLU A 69 4.08 -15.57 3.80
N GLU A 70 5.05 -14.67 3.61
CA GLU A 70 5.27 -13.50 4.47
C GLU A 70 4.20 -12.41 4.31
N THR A 71 3.30 -12.56 3.34
CA THR A 71 2.12 -11.71 3.09
C THR A 71 0.80 -12.43 3.39
N GLU A 72 0.85 -13.73 3.69
CA GLU A 72 -0.32 -14.55 3.96
C GLU A 72 -0.52 -14.65 5.48
N GLY A 73 -1.63 -14.14 5.97
CA GLY A 73 -1.91 -14.12 7.41
C GLY A 73 -3.23 -13.44 7.73
N PHE A 74 -3.54 -13.36 9.03
CA PHE A 74 -4.72 -12.64 9.50
C PHE A 74 -4.42 -11.14 9.58
N VAL A 75 -5.17 -10.33 8.82
CA VAL A 75 -5.07 -8.87 8.86
C VAL A 75 -5.54 -8.38 10.24
N LEU A 76 -4.64 -7.77 11.00
CA LEU A 76 -4.89 -7.25 12.34
C LEU A 76 -5.35 -5.78 12.30
N ALA A 77 -4.84 -5.02 11.34
CA ALA A 77 -5.16 -3.62 11.11
C ALA A 77 -4.77 -3.20 9.69
N GLU A 78 -5.46 -2.21 9.13
CA GLU A 78 -5.18 -1.65 7.81
C GLU A 78 -5.35 -0.12 7.83
N ASP A 79 -4.58 0.57 6.99
CA ASP A 79 -4.71 2.01 6.70
C ASP A 79 -4.85 2.21 5.19
N GLU A 80 -6.07 2.59 4.77
CA GLU A 80 -6.44 2.95 3.40
C GLU A 80 -6.72 4.46 3.24
N SER A 81 -6.29 5.30 4.19
CA SER A 81 -6.59 6.74 4.19
C SER A 81 -5.96 7.53 3.02
N ARG A 82 -5.03 6.91 2.28
CA ARG A 82 -4.19 7.54 1.25
C ARG A 82 -4.34 6.85 -0.09
N GLU A 83 -4.29 7.65 -1.16
CA GLU A 83 -4.56 7.17 -2.54
C GLU A 83 -3.40 6.35 -3.14
N ASP A 84 -2.16 6.59 -2.71
CA ASP A 84 -0.95 6.02 -3.33
C ASP A 84 -0.29 4.90 -2.48
N ILE A 85 -0.86 4.59 -1.32
CA ILE A 85 -0.30 3.65 -0.35
C ILE A 85 -1.42 2.98 0.43
N HIS A 86 -1.35 1.66 0.55
CA HIS A 86 -2.16 0.87 1.47
C HIS A 86 -1.22 0.11 2.39
N ILE A 87 -1.45 0.19 3.71
CA ILE A 87 -0.63 -0.47 4.71
C ILE A 87 -1.45 -1.46 5.51
N GLU A 88 -0.91 -2.66 5.69
CA GLU A 88 -1.52 -3.74 6.45
C GLU A 88 -0.57 -4.21 7.55
N VAL A 89 -1.10 -4.51 8.74
CA VAL A 89 -0.42 -5.29 9.76
C VAL A 89 -1.02 -6.69 9.74
N ILE A 90 -0.22 -7.70 9.43
CA ILE A 90 -0.68 -9.09 9.31
C ILE A 90 -0.02 -9.97 10.36
N ASP A 91 -0.79 -10.91 10.89
CA ASP A 91 -0.31 -12.01 11.73
C ASP A 91 -0.12 -13.27 10.89
N THR A 92 1.11 -13.57 10.52
CA THR A 92 1.45 -14.70 9.62
C THR A 92 1.35 -16.07 10.29
N GLU A 93 1.18 -16.13 11.62
CA GLU A 93 0.96 -17.39 12.34
C GLU A 93 -0.51 -17.80 12.37
N LYS A 94 -1.41 -16.89 11.97
CA LYS A 94 -2.85 -17.16 11.95
C LYS A 94 -3.32 -17.30 10.53
N THR A 95 -4.05 -18.38 10.27
CA THR A 95 -4.78 -18.54 9.02
C THR A 95 -5.82 -17.44 8.93
N GLY A 96 -5.72 -16.61 7.90
CA GLY A 96 -6.40 -15.33 7.86
C GLY A 96 -7.24 -15.09 6.63
N GLN A 97 -8.19 -14.17 6.77
CA GLN A 97 -8.96 -13.64 5.65
C GLN A 97 -8.02 -12.78 4.79
N LYS A 98 -8.01 -13.02 3.48
CA LYS A 98 -7.26 -12.16 2.55
C LYS A 98 -7.77 -10.73 2.67
N SER A 99 -6.84 -9.76 2.68
CA SER A 99 -7.15 -8.34 2.50
C SER A 99 -8.18 -8.19 1.39
N THR A 100 -9.29 -7.52 1.70
CA THR A 100 -10.43 -7.44 0.77
C THR A 100 -10.28 -6.30 -0.23
N LYS A 101 -9.25 -5.47 -0.12
CA LYS A 101 -9.01 -4.37 -1.07
C LYS A 101 -7.55 -4.06 -1.32
N LEU A 102 -7.18 -4.15 -2.59
CA LEU A 102 -6.02 -3.48 -3.16
C LEU A 102 -6.32 -3.10 -4.60
N PHE A 103 -6.25 -1.81 -4.91
CA PHE A 103 -6.05 -1.36 -6.28
C PHE A 103 -5.10 -0.19 -6.26
N ILE A 104 -3.88 -0.46 -6.71
CA ILE A 104 -2.84 0.54 -6.87
C ILE A 104 -2.73 0.79 -8.37
N ASP A 105 -2.75 2.06 -8.74
CA ASP A 105 -3.05 2.60 -10.10
C ASP A 105 -4.51 2.49 -10.55
N ARG A 106 -5.49 2.86 -9.71
CA ARG A 106 -6.82 3.17 -10.26
C ARG A 106 -6.81 4.50 -10.99
N LEU A 107 -6.58 4.41 -12.29
CA LEU A 107 -7.10 5.41 -13.21
C LEU A 107 -8.57 5.08 -13.50
N LEU A 108 -9.47 6.02 -13.23
CA LEU A 108 -10.83 5.92 -13.76
C LEU A 108 -10.74 6.09 -15.28
N GLN A 109 -10.91 4.99 -16.01
CA GLN A 109 -11.06 5.04 -17.46
C GLN A 109 -12.47 5.50 -17.79
N ILE A 110 -12.58 6.60 -18.51
CA ILE A 110 -13.84 7.12 -19.04
C ILE A 110 -13.80 7.02 -20.56
N GLN A 111 -14.83 6.44 -21.15
CA GLN A 111 -15.03 6.41 -22.59
C GLN A 111 -16.09 7.43 -22.98
N CYS A 112 -15.72 8.43 -23.79
CA CYS A 112 -16.66 9.43 -24.28
C CYS A 112 -17.68 8.79 -25.25
N GLN A 113 -18.99 8.96 -25.01
CA GLN A 113 -20.02 8.42 -25.89
C GLN A 113 -20.04 9.07 -27.29
N ASN A 114 -19.61 10.33 -27.40
CA ASN A 114 -19.67 11.09 -28.65
C ASN A 114 -18.56 10.72 -29.65
N CYS A 115 -17.36 10.37 -29.17
CA CYS A 115 -16.20 10.11 -30.03
C CYS A 115 -15.42 8.84 -29.70
N SER A 116 -15.92 8.02 -28.77
CA SER A 116 -15.31 6.76 -28.31
C SER A 116 -13.90 6.89 -27.72
N PHE A 117 -13.40 8.11 -27.54
CA PHE A 117 -12.08 8.38 -26.95
C PHE A 117 -12.06 7.97 -25.48
N SER A 118 -11.07 7.17 -25.09
CA SER A 118 -10.83 6.79 -23.69
C SER A 118 -9.79 7.70 -23.06
N PHE A 119 -10.08 8.19 -21.86
CA PHE A 119 -9.13 8.94 -21.05
C PHE A 119 -9.17 8.50 -19.59
N TYR A 120 -8.12 8.85 -18.86
CA TYR A 120 -7.81 8.29 -17.55
C TYR A 120 -7.71 9.40 -16.52
N ILE A 121 -8.40 9.24 -15.39
CA ILE A 121 -8.39 10.22 -14.29
C ILE A 121 -7.80 9.57 -13.05
N ARG A 122 -6.90 10.29 -12.39
CA ARG A 122 -6.21 9.80 -11.18
C ARG A 122 -7.14 9.62 -9.98
N ASN A 123 -8.12 10.51 -9.82
CA ASN A 123 -9.09 10.43 -8.72
C ASN A 123 -10.33 9.63 -9.17
N VAL A 124 -10.53 8.46 -8.55
CA VAL A 124 -11.66 7.56 -8.85
C VAL A 124 -13.02 8.04 -8.32
N ASN A 125 -13.01 8.99 -7.39
CA ASN A 125 -14.21 9.56 -6.77
C ASN A 125 -14.52 10.96 -7.35
N VAL A 126 -13.87 11.35 -8.45
CA VAL A 126 -14.12 12.62 -9.10
C VAL A 126 -15.56 12.68 -9.62
N ASP A 127 -16.22 13.81 -9.38
CA ASP A 127 -17.51 14.08 -10.01
C ASP A 127 -17.31 14.24 -11.53
N THR A 128 -17.83 13.28 -12.29
CA THR A 128 -17.65 13.22 -13.74
C THR A 128 -18.64 14.11 -14.51
N SER A 129 -19.66 14.66 -13.85
CA SER A 129 -20.74 15.43 -14.48
C SER A 129 -20.28 16.73 -15.15
N HIS A 130 -19.10 17.23 -14.76
CA HIS A 130 -18.52 18.48 -15.27
C HIS A 130 -17.30 18.28 -16.16
N LEU A 131 -16.86 17.03 -16.34
CA LEU A 131 -15.68 16.74 -17.12
C LEU A 131 -15.98 16.91 -18.61
N LYS A 132 -14.97 17.31 -19.38
CA LYS A 132 -15.06 17.41 -20.84
C LYS A 132 -14.13 16.42 -21.48
N CYS A 133 -14.61 15.75 -22.53
CA CYS A 133 -13.77 14.87 -23.33
C CYS A 133 -12.64 15.68 -23.96
N PRO A 134 -11.36 15.33 -23.77
CA PRO A 134 -10.24 16.10 -24.31
C PRO A 134 -10.14 16.04 -25.84
N ASN A 135 -10.79 15.06 -26.48
CA ASN A 135 -10.78 14.91 -27.93
C ASN A 135 -11.88 15.71 -28.64
N CYS A 136 -13.10 15.77 -28.08
CA CYS A 136 -14.24 16.44 -28.72
C CYS A 136 -14.88 17.57 -27.89
N SER A 137 -14.36 17.85 -26.70
CA SER A 137 -14.84 18.86 -25.75
C SER A 137 -16.29 18.70 -25.27
N SER A 138 -16.95 17.58 -25.56
CA SER A 138 -18.30 17.27 -25.07
C SER A 138 -18.31 16.96 -23.58
N THR A 139 -19.40 17.32 -22.90
CA THR A 139 -19.66 17.04 -21.47
C THR A 139 -20.30 15.66 -21.23
N ASP A 140 -20.75 14.98 -22.28
CA ASP A 140 -21.43 13.68 -22.16
C ASP A 140 -20.40 12.55 -22.06
N LEU A 141 -20.12 12.15 -20.82
CA LEU A 141 -19.04 11.23 -20.46
C LEU A 141 -19.51 9.89 -19.90
N THR A 142 -20.82 9.70 -19.78
CA THR A 142 -21.45 8.48 -19.27
C THR A 142 -22.60 8.06 -20.13
#